data_AF-A0A379B2A9-F1
#
_entry.id   AF-A0A379B2A9-F1
#
_cell.length_a   1.000
_cell.length_b   1.000
_cell.length_c   1.000
_cell.angle_alpha   90.00
_cell.angle_beta   90.00
_cell.angle_gamma   90.00
#
_symmetry.space_group_name_H-M   'P 1'
#
loop_
_entity.id
_entity.type
_entity.pdbx_description
1 polymer ?
#
loop_
_entity_poly.entity_id
_entity_poly.type
_entity_poly.pdbx_seq_one_letter_code
_entity_poly.pdbx_strand_id
1 'polypeptide(L)' 'MSLYPIYNFSAGPAVLPEAVLRTAQQEMSDYNGTGFSVMEMSHRSEMF' A
#
# COMPACT_ATOMS: atom_id res chain seq x y z
N MET A 1 8.77 21.14 1.42
CA MET A 1 8.51 19.79 1.96
C MET A 1 8.65 19.86 3.47
N SER A 2 7.71 19.32 4.25
CA SER A 2 7.86 19.27 5.71
C SER A 2 9.03 18.36 6.08
N LEU A 3 9.82 18.76 7.07
CA LEU A 3 10.90 17.93 7.64
C LEU A 3 10.37 16.91 8.66
N TYR A 4 9.11 17.03 9.07
CA TYR A 4 8.45 16.18 10.07
C TYR A 4 7.15 15.58 9.53
N PRO A 5 6.69 14.45 10.08
CA PRO A 5 5.37 13.90 9.78
C PRO A 5 4.26 14.93 10.00
N ILE A 6 3.31 14.99 9.07
CA ILE A 6 2.11 15.81 9.21
C ILE A 6 1.06 15.01 9.95
N TYR A 7 0.53 15.57 11.05
CA TYR A 7 -0.62 15.00 11.73
C TYR A 7 -1.89 15.26 10.91
N ASN A 8 -2.36 14.22 10.23
CA ASN A 8 -3.57 14.27 9.43
C ASN A 8 -4.81 13.89 10.27
N PHE A 9 -5.66 14.88 10.56
CA PHE A 9 -6.92 14.74 11.31
C PHE A 9 -8.17 14.72 10.41
N SER A 10 -8.04 14.39 9.13
CA SER A 10 -9.17 14.29 8.21
C SER A 10 -10.22 13.28 8.70
N ALA A 11 -11.50 13.63 8.58
CA ALA A 11 -12.62 12.80 8.99
C ALA A 11 -12.94 11.65 8.00
N GLY A 12 -12.41 11.68 6.78
CA GLY A 12 -12.66 10.69 5.73
C GLY A 12 -12.42 11.22 4.31
N PRO A 13 -11.60 10.55 3.46
CA PRO A 13 -10.62 9.53 3.83
C PRO A 13 -9.66 10.03 4.93
N ALA A 14 -9.08 9.11 5.71
CA ALA A 14 -8.31 9.42 6.91
C ALA A 14 -6.86 8.90 6.83
N VAL A 15 -6.07 9.19 7.86
CA VAL A 15 -4.69 8.71 8.00
C VAL A 15 -4.62 7.19 8.01
N LEU A 16 -3.60 6.63 7.32
CA LEU A 16 -3.23 5.22 7.39
C LEU A 16 -1.92 5.07 8.19
N PRO A 17 -1.70 3.91 8.84
CA PRO A 17 -0.41 3.61 9.47
C PRO A 17 0.73 3.66 8.45
N GLU A 18 1.82 4.34 8.80
CA GLU A 18 2.97 4.49 7.90
C GLU A 18 3.57 3.14 7.46
N ALA A 19 3.62 2.15 8.37
CA ALA A 19 4.10 0.81 8.04
C ALA A 19 3.29 0.15 6.92
N VAL A 20 1.96 0.33 6.90
CA VAL A 20 1.09 -0.23 5.86
C VAL A 20 1.36 0.45 4.51
N LEU A 21 1.50 1.78 4.50
CA LEU A 21 1.85 2.53 3.29
C LEU A 21 3.22 2.12 2.75
N ARG A 22 4.20 1.86 3.63
CA ARG A 22 5.54 1.39 3.25
C ARG A 22 5.50 0.00 2.64
N THR A 23 4.78 -0.95 3.23
CA THR A 23 4.60 -2.28 2.64
C THR A 23 3.92 -2.19 1.28
N ALA A 24 2.81 -1.46 1.18
CA ALA A 24 2.09 -1.28 -0.09
C ALA A 24 2.97 -0.63 -1.17
N GLN A 25 3.83 0.32 -0.79
CA GLN A 25 4.81 0.92 -1.70
C GLN A 25 5.86 -0.09 -2.16
N GLN A 26 6.43 -0.87 -1.25
CA GLN A 26 7.48 -1.84 -1.54
C GLN A 26 7.00 -2.95 -2.48
N GLU A 27 5.76 -3.39 -2.31
CA GLU A 27 5.16 -4.50 -3.06
C GLU A 27 4.33 -4.02 -4.27
N MET A 28 4.30 -2.71 -4.55
CA MET A 28 3.43 -2.11 -5.57
C MET A 28 3.62 -2.74 -6.96
N SER A 29 4.87 -3.09 -7.31
CA SER A 29 5.24 -3.64 -8.63
C SER A 29 5.42 -5.16 -8.63
N ASP A 30 5.64 -5.77 -7.48
CA ASP A 30 5.82 -7.22 -7.35
C ASP A 30 5.35 -7.65 -5.97
N TYR A 31 4.14 -8.19 -5.92
CA TYR A 31 3.62 -8.75 -4.70
C TYR A 31 4.22 -10.13 -4.47
N ASN A 32 4.95 -10.27 -3.38
CA ASN A 32 5.46 -11.54 -2.87
C ASN A 32 6.25 -12.37 -3.93
N GLY A 33 6.99 -11.70 -4.83
CA GLY A 33 7.81 -12.36 -5.84
C GLY A 33 7.02 -13.06 -6.95
N THR A 34 5.76 -12.68 -7.16
CA THR A 34 4.92 -13.19 -8.25
C THR A 34 5.26 -12.61 -9.61
N GLY A 35 5.97 -11.48 -9.63
CA GLY A 35 6.21 -10.66 -10.83
C GLY A 35 5.01 -9.80 -11.24
N PHE A 36 3.98 -9.69 -10.40
CA PHE A 36 2.77 -8.90 -10.67
C PHE A 36 2.39 -8.02 -9.47
N SER A 37 1.76 -6.88 -9.74
CA SER A 37 1.08 -6.10 -8.71
C SER A 37 -0.17 -6.82 -8.21
N VAL A 38 -0.55 -6.64 -6.94
CA VAL A 38 -1.87 -7.08 -6.43
C VAL A 38 -3.01 -6.54 -7.30
N MET A 39 -2.88 -5.32 -7.83
CA MET A 39 -3.91 -4.68 -8.66
C MET A 39 -4.12 -5.38 -10.02
N GLU A 40 -3.17 -6.21 -10.45
CA GLU A 40 -3.20 -6.92 -11.73
C GLU A 40 -3.63 -8.39 -11.55
N MET A 41 -3.66 -8.88 -10.30
CA MET A 41 -3.96 -10.26 -9.99
C MET A 41 -5.43 -10.60 -10.22
N SER A 42 -5.67 -11.81 -10.74
CA SER A 42 -7.00 -12.38 -10.73
C SER A 42 -7.44 -12.65 -9.29
N HIS A 43 -8.62 -12.16 -8.93
CA HIS A 43 -9.30 -12.48 -7.67
C HIS A 43 -9.66 -13.97 -7.51
N ARG A 44 -9.34 -14.80 -8.51
CA ARG A 44 -9.52 -16.26 -8.50
C ARG A 44 -8.21 -17.03 -8.56
N SER A 45 -7.07 -16.33 -8.53
CA SER A 45 -5.76 -17.00 -8.50
C SER A 45 -5.51 -17.63 -7.13
N GLU A 46 -4.66 -18.66 -7.07
CA GLU A 46 -4.29 -19.27 -5.78
C GLU A 46 -3.51 -18.33 -4.85
N MET A 47 -2.97 -17.23 -5.40
CA MET A 47 -2.23 -16.22 -4.67
C MET A 47 -3.12 -15.12 -4.05
N PHE A 48 -4.40 -15.03 -4.46
CA PHE A 48 -5.40 -14.12 -3.87
C PHE A 48 -6.28 -14.87 -2.87
#